data_AF-A0A1G2CSZ3-F1
#
_entry.id   AF-A0A1G2CSZ3-F1
#
_cell.length_a   1.000
_cell.length_b   1.000
_cell.length_c   1.000
_cell.angle_alpha   90.00
_cell.angle_beta   90.00
_cell.angle_gamma   90.00
#
_symmetry.space_group_name_H-M   'P 1'
#
loop_
_entity.id
_entity.type
_entity.pdbx_description
1 polymer ?
#
loop_
_entity_poly.entity_id
_entity_poly.type
_entity_poly.pdbx_seq_one_letter_code
_entity_poly.pdbx_strand_id
1 'polypeptide(L)'
;MFNETFSISDYISTPIAKRDACHNALLESFLIHARNLFNFLEDKIKKDDIRISDFSINKITVNLPQDNSIHDINKYLTHLTKKRIQNNKPKWKLGEIKKEINEKIHKFLDQLPPDLFPTKERKEKSDFKSYLTL
;
A
#
# COMPACT_ATOMS: atom_id res chain seq x y z
N MET A 1 24.55 -11.00 4.25
CA MET A 1 25.12 -9.70 4.63
C MET A 1 25.21 -8.87 3.35
N PHE A 2 24.16 -8.09 3.06
CA PHE A 2 24.18 -7.13 1.95
C PHE A 2 23.84 -5.77 2.56
N ASN A 3 24.89 -4.94 2.67
CA ASN A 3 24.77 -3.53 2.97
C ASN A 3 24.36 -2.83 1.68
N GLU A 4 23.06 -2.66 1.46
CA GLU A 4 22.58 -1.66 0.52
C GLU A 4 22.34 -0.36 1.30
N THR A 5 23.41 0.40 1.47
CA THR A 5 23.31 1.82 1.76
C THR A 5 22.68 2.51 0.55
N PHE A 6 21.39 2.81 0.63
CA PHE A 6 20.75 3.76 -0.27
C PHE A 6 21.49 5.09 -0.17
N SER A 7 22.29 5.42 -1.19
CA SER A 7 22.96 6.71 -1.28
C SER A 7 21.91 7.79 -1.53
N ILE A 8 21.64 8.60 -0.50
CA ILE A 8 20.75 9.76 -0.53
C ILE A 8 21.42 10.95 -1.28
N SER A 9 22.53 10.71 -2.00
CA SER A 9 23.38 11.77 -2.56
C SER A 9 22.78 12.49 -3.78
N ASP A 10 21.90 11.84 -4.55
CA ASP A 10 21.49 12.39 -5.86
C ASP A 10 20.15 13.14 -5.86
N TYR A 11 19.48 13.22 -4.71
CA TYR A 11 18.24 13.99 -4.57
C TYR A 11 18.45 15.14 -3.60
N ILE A 12 18.81 16.30 -4.17
CA ILE A 12 18.60 17.66 -3.67
C ILE A 12 18.86 17.80 -2.17
N SER A 13 20.00 18.41 -1.80
CA SER A 13 20.20 18.92 -0.44
C SER A 13 19.06 19.86 -0.06
N THR A 14 18.08 19.34 0.69
CA THR A 14 16.94 20.11 1.13
C THR A 14 17.06 20.39 2.62
N PRO A 15 16.84 21.64 3.07
CA PRO A 15 16.88 22.01 4.49
C PRO A 15 15.96 21.12 5.33
N ILE A 16 16.31 20.94 6.61
CA ILE A 16 15.67 19.98 7.56
C ILE A 16 14.13 20.01 7.49
N ALA A 17 13.52 21.19 7.37
CA ALA A 17 12.07 21.37 7.24
C ALA A 17 11.45 20.72 5.97
N LYS A 18 12.20 20.63 4.86
CA LYS A 18 11.78 19.94 3.63
C LYS A 18 11.88 18.41 3.76
N ARG A 19 12.79 17.90 4.60
CA ARG A 19 12.93 16.46 4.85
C ARG A 19 11.65 15.89 5.49
N ASP A 20 11.05 16.65 6.40
CA ASP A 20 9.79 16.27 7.05
C ASP A 20 8.60 16.31 6.10
N ALA A 21 8.55 17.29 5.19
CA ALA A 21 7.50 17.37 4.18
C ALA A 21 7.55 16.18 3.21
N CYS A 22 8.74 15.85 2.67
CA CYS A 22 8.91 14.70 1.79
C CYS A 22 8.58 13.38 2.51
N HIS A 23 9.04 13.22 3.76
CA HIS A 23 8.72 12.03 4.55
C HIS A 23 7.22 11.86 4.75
N ASN A 24 6.51 12.93 5.13
CA ASN A 24 5.06 12.89 5.29
C ASN A 24 4.35 12.58 3.96
N ALA A 25 4.77 13.20 2.86
CA ALA A 25 4.20 12.94 1.54
C ALA A 25 4.38 11.47 1.10
N LEU A 26 5.56 10.88 1.34
CA LEU A 26 5.81 9.47 1.04
C LEU A 26 4.96 8.55 1.93
N LEU A 27 4.87 8.85 3.22
CA LEU A 27 4.05 8.09 4.16
C LEU A 27 2.56 8.17 3.77
N GLU A 28 2.05 9.35 3.50
CA GLU A 28 0.66 9.55 3.09
C GLU A 28 0.37 8.86 1.76
N SER A 29 1.27 8.98 0.79
CA SER A 29 1.18 8.24 -0.47
C SER A 29 1.09 6.75 -0.21
N PHE A 30 2.02 6.17 0.57
CA PHE A 30 2.00 4.75 0.92
C PHE A 30 0.66 4.34 1.55
N LEU A 31 0.19 5.09 2.55
CA LEU A 31 -1.04 4.77 3.27
C LEU A 31 -2.30 4.88 2.38
N ILE A 32 -2.34 5.83 1.46
CA ILE A 32 -3.43 5.95 0.47
C ILE A 32 -3.49 4.70 -0.41
N HIS A 33 -2.34 4.26 -0.94
CA HIS A 33 -2.26 3.07 -1.78
C HIS A 33 -2.61 1.82 -0.97
N ALA A 34 -2.10 1.69 0.26
CA ALA A 34 -2.42 0.59 1.15
C ALA A 34 -3.92 0.49 1.43
N ARG A 35 -4.60 1.62 1.69
CA ARG A 35 -6.06 1.68 1.85
C ARG A 35 -6.80 1.22 0.60
N ASN A 36 -6.39 1.69 -0.57
CA ASN A 36 -7.07 1.35 -1.82
C ASN A 36 -6.95 -0.14 -2.11
N LEU A 37 -5.75 -0.72 -1.93
CA LEU A 37 -5.52 -2.15 -2.09
C LEU A 37 -6.28 -2.98 -1.06
N PHE A 38 -6.30 -2.54 0.20
CA PHE A 38 -7.11 -3.19 1.25
C PHE A 38 -8.58 -3.24 0.84
N ASN A 39 -9.15 -2.11 0.42
CA ASN A 39 -10.57 -2.05 0.06
C ASN A 39 -10.88 -2.91 -1.16
N PHE A 40 -10.01 -2.93 -2.17
CA PHE A 40 -10.14 -3.80 -3.34
C PHE A 40 -10.15 -5.28 -2.94
N LEU A 41 -9.13 -5.71 -2.18
CA LEU A 41 -8.96 -7.11 -1.77
C LEU A 41 -10.08 -7.61 -0.86
N GLU A 42 -10.56 -6.76 0.05
CA GLU A 42 -11.67 -7.07 0.97
C GLU A 42 -13.07 -6.88 0.35
N ASP A 43 -13.15 -6.44 -0.91
CA ASP A 43 -14.38 -6.09 -1.61
C ASP A 43 -15.25 -5.04 -0.86
N LYS A 44 -14.59 -4.02 -0.30
CA LYS A 44 -15.18 -2.95 0.53
C LYS A 44 -15.28 -1.61 -0.20
N ILE A 45 -15.63 -1.63 -1.49
CA ILE A 45 -15.63 -0.43 -2.35
C ILE A 45 -17.04 0.00 -2.78
N LYS A 46 -17.14 1.19 -3.40
CA LYS A 46 -18.42 1.74 -3.86
C LYS A 46 -18.95 0.95 -5.06
N LYS A 47 -20.20 1.21 -5.45
CA LYS A 47 -20.86 0.48 -6.53
C LYS A 47 -20.14 0.63 -7.88
N ASP A 48 -19.50 1.77 -8.09
CA ASP A 48 -18.90 2.14 -9.39
C ASP A 48 -17.38 1.92 -9.44
N ASP A 49 -16.78 1.41 -8.36
CA ASP A 49 -15.36 1.08 -8.30
C ASP A 49 -15.13 -0.36 -8.79
N ILE A 50 -13.95 -0.63 -9.38
CA ILE A 50 -13.54 -1.99 -9.80
C ILE A 50 -13.35 -2.89 -8.58
N ARG A 51 -14.10 -3.99 -8.53
CA ARG A 51 -14.13 -4.97 -7.44
C ARG A 51 -13.24 -6.16 -7.73
N ILE A 52 -12.77 -6.82 -6.67
CA ILE A 52 -12.13 -8.14 -6.82
C ILE A 52 -13.11 -9.18 -7.39
N SER A 53 -14.40 -9.05 -7.06
CA SER A 53 -15.47 -9.91 -7.57
C SER A 53 -15.74 -9.71 -9.07
N ASP A 54 -15.36 -8.57 -9.66
CA ASP A 54 -15.43 -8.36 -11.12
C ASP A 54 -14.49 -9.30 -11.89
N PHE A 55 -13.50 -9.89 -11.20
CA PHE A 55 -12.57 -10.89 -11.75
C PHE A 55 -12.99 -12.33 -11.43
N SER A 56 -14.22 -12.54 -10.93
CA SER A 56 -14.70 -13.84 -10.43
C SER A 56 -13.88 -14.42 -9.27
N ILE A 57 -13.28 -13.54 -8.46
CA ILE A 57 -12.46 -13.90 -7.29
C ILE A 57 -13.18 -13.50 -6.01
N ASN A 58 -13.20 -14.41 -5.03
CA ASN A 58 -13.73 -14.11 -3.71
C ASN A 58 -12.82 -13.12 -2.97
N LYS A 59 -13.40 -12.31 -2.06
CA LYS A 59 -12.62 -11.41 -1.22
C LYS A 59 -11.46 -12.13 -0.54
N ILE A 60 -10.31 -11.47 -0.49
CA ILE A 60 -9.10 -11.93 0.15
C ILE A 60 -8.93 -11.14 1.45
N THR A 61 -9.03 -11.84 2.58
CA THR A 61 -8.91 -11.19 3.89
C THR A 61 -7.50 -10.63 4.11
N VAL A 62 -7.44 -9.37 4.53
CA VAL A 62 -6.21 -8.62 4.85
C VAL A 62 -6.13 -8.38 6.36
N ASN A 63 -5.14 -8.97 7.01
CA ASN A 63 -4.88 -8.90 8.44
C ASN A 63 -3.81 -7.85 8.74
N LEU A 64 -4.21 -6.58 8.74
CA LEU A 64 -3.29 -5.49 9.10
C LEU A 64 -2.85 -5.58 10.57
N PRO A 65 -1.67 -5.01 10.93
CA PRO A 65 -1.23 -4.96 12.32
C PRO A 65 -2.28 -4.28 13.22
N GLN A 66 -2.45 -4.79 14.44
CA GLN A 66 -3.48 -4.32 15.38
C GLN A 66 -3.42 -2.80 15.62
N ASP A 67 -2.22 -2.23 15.73
CA ASP A 67 -2.00 -0.79 15.98
C ASP A 67 -2.05 0.07 14.70
N ASN A 68 -2.22 -0.54 13.52
CA ASN A 68 -2.31 0.12 12.23
C ASN A 68 -3.46 -0.48 11.41
N SER A 69 -4.63 -0.57 12.02
CA SER A 69 -5.83 -1.08 11.38
C SER A 69 -6.27 -0.18 10.22
N ILE A 70 -7.18 -0.67 9.37
CA ILE A 70 -7.79 0.16 8.33
C ILE A 70 -8.50 1.39 8.91
N HIS A 71 -9.04 1.29 10.13
CA HIS A 71 -9.62 2.42 10.83
C HIS A 71 -8.57 3.49 11.12
N ASP A 72 -7.37 3.10 11.56
CA ASP A 72 -6.26 4.03 11.81
C ASP A 72 -5.81 4.70 10.52
N ILE A 73 -5.63 3.93 9.44
CA ILE A 73 -5.27 4.47 8.12
C ILE A 73 -6.31 5.52 7.66
N ASN A 74 -7.59 5.16 7.69
CA ASN A 74 -8.69 6.06 7.30
C ASN A 74 -8.75 7.32 8.15
N LYS A 75 -8.60 7.16 9.46
CA LYS A 75 -8.48 8.27 10.39
C LYS A 75 -7.33 9.14 9.90
N TYR A 76 -6.10 8.68 9.95
CA TYR A 76 -4.92 9.52 9.76
C TYR A 76 -4.76 10.13 8.35
N LEU A 77 -5.38 9.57 7.31
CA LEU A 77 -5.42 10.16 5.96
C LEU A 77 -6.46 11.26 5.76
N THR A 78 -7.63 11.19 6.41
CA THR A 78 -8.81 11.97 5.97
C THR A 78 -9.04 13.29 6.72
N HIS A 79 -8.40 13.50 7.89
CA HIS A 79 -8.80 14.58 8.80
C HIS A 79 -7.64 15.41 9.37
N LEU A 80 -7.40 16.59 8.78
CA LEU A 80 -6.62 17.64 9.43
C LEU A 80 -7.43 18.22 10.60
N THR A 81 -7.24 17.69 11.81
CA THR A 81 -7.94 18.14 13.02
C THR A 81 -6.95 18.65 14.05
N LYS A 82 -7.32 19.70 14.80
CA LYS A 82 -6.50 20.27 15.89
C LYS A 82 -6.09 19.20 16.93
N LYS A 83 -6.99 18.24 17.19
CA LYS A 83 -6.76 17.10 18.09
C LYS A 83 -5.58 16.21 17.65
N ARG A 84 -5.21 16.20 16.37
CA ARG A 84 -4.02 15.48 15.87
C ARG A 84 -2.70 16.18 16.09
N ILE A 85 -2.71 17.50 16.16
CA ILE A 85 -1.49 18.26 16.48
C ILE A 85 -1.09 17.97 17.93
N GLN A 86 -2.08 17.71 18.79
CA GLN A 86 -1.89 17.47 20.22
C GLN A 86 -1.60 16.00 20.58
N ASN A 87 -1.94 15.05 19.71
CA ASN A 87 -1.73 13.62 19.96
C ASN A 87 -0.48 13.11 19.22
N ASN A 88 0.23 12.17 19.83
CA ASN A 88 1.32 11.47 19.15
C ASN A 88 0.78 10.72 17.91
N LYS A 89 1.45 10.90 16.77
CA LYS A 89 1.17 10.12 15.56
C LYS A 89 1.40 8.63 15.86
N PRO A 90 0.59 7.72 15.29
CA PRO A 90 0.82 6.29 15.44
C PRO A 90 2.19 5.92 14.88
N LYS A 91 2.83 4.94 15.50
CA LYS A 91 4.02 4.32 14.92
C LYS A 91 3.56 3.37 13.82
N TRP A 92 3.85 3.72 12.58
CA TRP A 92 3.46 2.92 11.42
C TRP A 92 4.43 1.75 11.21
N LYS A 93 3.91 0.53 11.27
CA LYS A 93 4.62 -0.72 10.94
C LYS A 93 4.58 -0.93 9.43
N LEU A 94 5.20 -0.02 8.67
CA LEU A 94 5.13 0.02 7.20
C LEU A 94 5.57 -1.30 6.55
N GLY A 95 6.61 -1.93 7.08
CA GLY A 95 7.10 -3.22 6.60
C GLY A 95 6.06 -4.34 6.76
N GLU A 96 5.35 -4.38 7.89
CA GLU A 96 4.30 -5.38 8.12
C GLU A 96 3.07 -5.14 7.24
N ILE A 97 2.64 -3.88 7.08
CA ILE A 97 1.55 -3.50 6.18
C ILE A 97 1.91 -3.88 4.74
N LYS A 98 3.11 -3.52 4.28
CA LYS A 98 3.60 -3.84 2.93
C LYS A 98 3.60 -5.35 2.71
N LYS A 99 4.19 -6.10 3.65
CA LYS A 99 4.26 -7.57 3.56
C LYS A 99 2.86 -8.19 3.44
N GLU A 100 1.95 -7.83 4.32
CA GLU A 100 0.59 -8.39 4.32
C GLU A 100 -0.14 -8.08 3.00
N ILE A 101 -0.06 -6.83 2.52
CA ILE A 101 -0.70 -6.43 1.26
C ILE A 101 -0.07 -7.17 0.08
N ASN A 102 1.26 -7.22 -0.01
CA ASN A 102 1.97 -7.90 -1.09
C ASN A 102 1.60 -9.39 -1.13
N GLU A 103 1.53 -10.07 0.02
CA GLU A 103 1.06 -11.45 0.11
C GLU A 103 -0.36 -11.63 -0.44
N LYS A 104 -1.28 -10.68 -0.23
CA LYS A 104 -2.64 -10.79 -0.78
C LYS A 104 -2.70 -10.46 -2.26
N ILE A 105 -1.87 -9.53 -2.74
CA ILE A 105 -1.73 -9.28 -4.17
C ILE A 105 -1.16 -10.51 -4.89
N HIS A 106 -0.20 -11.22 -4.29
CA HIS A 106 0.25 -12.51 -4.82
C HIS A 106 -0.92 -13.49 -4.97
N LYS A 107 -1.74 -13.65 -3.92
CA LYS A 107 -2.93 -14.52 -3.96
C LYS A 107 -3.94 -14.09 -5.02
N PHE A 108 -4.16 -12.79 -5.19
CA PHE A 108 -5.01 -12.26 -6.25
C PHE A 108 -4.46 -12.64 -7.64
N LEU A 109 -3.17 -12.41 -7.89
CA LEU A 109 -2.53 -12.75 -9.17
C LEU A 109 -2.55 -14.26 -9.47
N ASP A 110 -2.42 -15.10 -8.43
CA ASP A 110 -2.56 -16.55 -8.53
C ASP A 110 -3.95 -16.97 -8.99
N GLN A 111 -5.00 -16.31 -8.47
CA GLN A 111 -6.40 -16.64 -8.77
C GLN A 111 -6.94 -15.96 -10.03
N LEU A 112 -6.28 -14.91 -10.51
CA LEU A 112 -6.72 -14.14 -11.66
C LEU A 112 -6.81 -15.01 -12.93
N PRO A 113 -7.92 -15.01 -13.68
CA PRO A 113 -7.97 -15.69 -14.97
C PRO A 113 -6.92 -15.14 -15.96
N PRO A 114 -6.20 -15.99 -16.74
CA PRO A 114 -5.16 -15.52 -17.67
C PRO A 114 -5.65 -14.55 -18.75
N ASP A 115 -6.91 -14.71 -19.18
CA ASP A 115 -7.59 -13.88 -20.16
C ASP A 115 -7.93 -12.47 -19.64
N LEU A 116 -8.06 -12.31 -18.32
CA LEU A 116 -8.28 -11.03 -17.67
C LEU A 116 -6.98 -10.31 -17.31
N PHE A 117 -5.82 -10.96 -17.45
CA PHE A 117 -4.54 -10.32 -17.20
C PHE A 117 -4.08 -9.53 -18.43
N PRO A 118 -3.73 -8.23 -18.30
CA PRO A 118 -3.30 -7.42 -19.43
C PRO A 118 -1.92 -7.87 -19.93
N THR A 119 -1.89 -8.68 -20.98
CA THR A 119 -0.66 -9.19 -21.62
C THR A 119 -0.11 -8.28 -22.72
N LYS A 120 -0.75 -7.12 -22.97
CA LYS A 120 -0.43 -6.21 -24.09
C LYS A 120 1.02 -5.73 -24.14
N GLU A 121 1.78 -5.86 -23.04
CA GLU A 121 3.19 -5.46 -22.96
C GLU A 121 4.17 -6.65 -22.93
N ARG A 122 3.75 -7.87 -23.29
CA ARG A 122 4.55 -9.11 -23.11
C ARG A 122 4.96 -9.39 -21.67
N LYS A 123 4.27 -8.77 -20.70
CA LYS A 123 4.48 -9.04 -19.29
C LYS A 123 3.56 -10.16 -18.85
N GLU A 124 4.11 -11.06 -18.06
CA GLU A 124 3.40 -12.16 -17.42
C GLU A 124 3.16 -11.83 -15.94
N LYS A 125 2.28 -12.58 -15.29
CA LYS A 125 2.02 -12.42 -13.85
C LYS A 125 3.29 -12.58 -13.00
N SER A 126 4.22 -13.43 -13.44
CA SER A 126 5.52 -13.66 -12.82
C SER A 126 6.35 -12.37 -12.72
N ASP A 127 6.34 -11.54 -13.76
CA ASP A 127 7.04 -10.26 -13.77
C ASP A 127 6.52 -9.36 -12.65
N PHE A 128 5.19 -9.27 -12.50
CA PHE A 128 4.57 -8.45 -11.47
C PHE A 128 4.83 -8.98 -10.06
N LYS A 129 4.80 -10.30 -9.89
CA LYS A 129 5.13 -10.96 -8.62
C LYS A 129 6.56 -10.64 -8.17
N SER A 130 7.51 -10.49 -9.10
CA SER A 130 8.90 -10.17 -8.75
C SER A 130 9.04 -8.79 -8.07
N TYR A 131 8.17 -7.83 -8.40
CA TYR A 131 8.16 -6.50 -7.78
C TYR A 131 7.60 -6.49 -6.35
N LEU A 132 6.87 -7.55 -5.96
CA LEU A 132 6.21 -7.67 -4.65
C LEU A 132 7.10 -8.32 -3.58
N THR A 133 8.19 -8.97 -4.00
CA THR A 133 9.16 -9.66 -3.12
C THR A 133 10.23 -8.76 -2.50
N LEU A 134 10.24 -7.46 -2.85
CA LEU A 134 11.13 -6.45 -2.27
C LEU A 134 10.69 -6.00 -0.87
#